data_AF-A0A1B1MZN9-F1
#
_entry.id   AF-A0A1B1MZN9-F1
#
_cell.length_a   1.000
_cell.length_b   1.000
_cell.length_c   1.000
_cell.angle_alpha   90.00
_cell.angle_beta   90.00
_cell.angle_gamma   90.00
#
_symmetry.space_group_name_H-M   'P 1'
#
loop_
_entity.id
_entity.type
_entity.pdbx_description
1 polymer ?
#
loop_
_entity_poly.entity_id
_entity_poly.type
_entity_poly.pdbx_seq_one_letter_code
_entity_poly.pdbx_strand_id
1 'polypeptide(L)'
;MNNASSALKVAAGIFLTIALITIVVILFISAQEATKTAQNNFSDIQTELAQASFTVYDDTTISGSQVTNALRKYKGKTQFGIQVKTGKNMTGQWYGSTLNVSNIENSDYGSVLVESSASIGNTWNEASSEYVNPSGKFKAEVVKDSSNVVRGLIFTQSSVR
;
A
#
# COMPACT_ATOMS: atom_id res chain seq x y z
N MET A 1 10.36 -2.47 -74.41
CA MET A 1 10.28 -3.54 -73.39
C MET A 1 11.12 -3.30 -72.13
N ASN A 2 11.89 -2.21 -72.00
CA ASN A 2 12.76 -1.99 -70.82
C ASN A 2 12.05 -1.39 -69.60
N ASN A 3 10.91 -0.73 -69.78
CA ASN A 3 10.22 -0.03 -68.68
C ASN A 3 9.46 -0.99 -67.75
N ALA A 4 8.93 -2.10 -68.27
CA ALA A 4 8.18 -3.08 -67.48
C ALA A 4 9.07 -3.86 -66.51
N SER A 5 10.26 -4.31 -66.95
CA SER A 5 11.21 -5.03 -66.09
C SER A 5 11.83 -4.12 -65.02
N SER A 6 12.12 -2.85 -65.35
CA SER A 6 12.58 -1.85 -64.37
C SER A 6 11.50 -1.51 -63.35
N ALA A 7 10.24 -1.36 -63.77
CA ALA A 7 9.11 -1.15 -62.87
C ALA A 7 8.89 -2.34 -61.92
N LEU A 8 9.04 -3.58 -62.42
CA LEU A 8 8.91 -4.80 -61.62
C LEU A 8 9.97 -4.90 -60.52
N LYS A 9 11.22 -4.50 -60.82
CA LYS A 9 12.32 -4.45 -59.83
C LYS A 9 12.07 -3.42 -58.73
N VAL A 10 11.53 -2.24 -59.09
CA VAL A 10 11.17 -1.20 -58.11
C VAL A 10 10.01 -1.67 -57.22
N ALA A 11 8.98 -2.29 -57.81
CA ALA A 11 7.85 -2.84 -57.07
C ALA A 11 8.28 -3.92 -56.06
N ALA A 12 9.19 -4.83 -56.46
CA ALA A 12 9.73 -5.85 -55.57
C ALA A 12 10.54 -5.24 -54.41
N GLY A 13 11.31 -4.17 -54.67
CA GLY A 13 12.06 -3.45 -53.63
C GLY A 13 11.15 -2.81 -52.58
N ILE A 14 10.09 -2.14 -53.02
CA ILE A 14 9.11 -1.52 -52.10
C ILE A 14 8.37 -2.58 -51.29
N PHE A 15 8.02 -3.71 -51.91
CA PHE A 15 7.36 -4.80 -51.20
C PHE A 15 8.25 -5.37 -50.09
N LEU A 16 9.54 -5.58 -50.37
CA LEU A 16 10.52 -6.05 -49.40
C LEU A 16 10.73 -5.07 -48.24
N THR A 17 10.79 -3.76 -48.51
CA THR A 17 10.98 -2.76 -47.44
C THR A 17 9.77 -2.66 -46.53
N ILE A 18 8.55 -2.69 -47.08
CA ILE A 18 7.32 -2.70 -46.27
C ILE A 18 7.28 -3.95 -45.39
N ALA A 19 7.61 -5.12 -45.94
CA ALA A 19 7.68 -6.38 -45.20
C ALA A 19 8.69 -6.31 -44.05
N LEU A 20 9.86 -5.72 -44.28
CA LEU A 20 10.87 -5.52 -43.24
C LEU A 20 10.36 -4.62 -42.10
N ILE A 21 9.76 -3.48 -42.44
CA ILE A 21 9.23 -2.53 -41.45
C ILE A 21 8.13 -3.19 -40.63
N THR A 22 7.23 -3.96 -41.26
CA THR A 22 6.16 -4.66 -40.53
C THR A 22 6.71 -5.65 -39.52
N ILE A 23 7.75 -6.42 -39.88
CA ILE A 23 8.40 -7.34 -38.95
C ILE A 23 9.00 -6.59 -37.74
N VAL A 24 9.71 -5.49 -38.00
CA VAL A 24 10.30 -4.67 -36.91
C VAL A 24 9.22 -4.11 -36.00
N VAL A 25 8.11 -3.61 -36.55
CA VAL A 25 6.99 -3.08 -35.77
C VAL A 25 6.34 -4.17 -34.91
N ILE A 26 6.14 -5.38 -35.43
CA ILE A 26 5.59 -6.52 -34.66
C ILE A 26 6.52 -6.89 -33.50
N LEU A 27 7.83 -6.95 -33.76
CA LEU A 27 8.83 -7.21 -32.71
C LEU A 27 8.82 -6.11 -31.64
N PHE A 28 8.65 -4.85 -32.05
CA PHE A 28 8.61 -3.72 -31.12
C PHE A 28 7.32 -3.68 -30.30
N ILE A 29 6.17 -4.03 -30.88
CA ILE A 29 4.88 -4.11 -30.17
C ILE A 29 4.92 -5.26 -29.15
N SER A 30 5.35 -6.45 -29.56
CA SER A 30 5.44 -7.61 -28.66
C SER A 30 6.40 -7.38 -27.49
N ALA A 31 7.53 -6.72 -27.73
CA ALA A 31 8.45 -6.31 -26.65
C ALA A 31 7.83 -5.27 -25.69
N GLN A 32 7.05 -4.31 -26.21
CA GLN A 32 6.34 -3.35 -25.38
C GLN A 32 5.24 -4.01 -24.55
N GLU A 33 4.51 -4.97 -25.11
CA GLU A 33 3.50 -5.75 -24.39
C GLU A 33 4.14 -6.57 -23.26
N ALA A 34 5.24 -7.29 -23.55
CA ALA A 34 5.99 -8.01 -22.52
C ALA A 34 6.50 -7.08 -21.40
N THR A 35 6.96 -5.89 -21.77
CA THR A 35 7.40 -4.86 -20.80
C THR A 35 6.24 -4.35 -19.95
N LYS A 36 5.07 -4.07 -20.56
CA LYS A 36 3.86 -3.66 -19.84
C LYS A 36 3.36 -4.74 -18.88
N THR A 37 3.35 -6.00 -19.32
CA THR A 37 3.00 -7.15 -18.46
C THR A 37 3.96 -7.27 -17.29
N ALA A 38 5.27 -7.14 -17.53
CA ALA A 38 6.27 -7.16 -16.45
C ALA A 38 6.08 -5.99 -15.47
N GLN A 39 5.76 -4.78 -15.95
CA GLN A 39 5.46 -3.63 -15.11
C GLN A 39 4.22 -3.84 -14.25
N ASN A 40 3.15 -4.39 -14.83
CA ASN A 40 1.92 -4.72 -14.10
C ASN A 40 2.21 -5.77 -13.00
N ASN A 41 2.86 -6.88 -13.35
CA ASN A 41 3.23 -7.92 -12.39
C ASN A 41 4.13 -7.36 -11.26
N PHE A 42 5.03 -6.42 -11.58
CA PHE A 42 5.89 -5.79 -10.57
C PHE A 42 5.11 -4.86 -9.63
N SER A 43 4.11 -4.14 -10.14
CA SER A 43 3.19 -3.33 -9.33
C SER A 43 2.36 -4.21 -8.38
N ASP A 44 1.91 -5.37 -8.85
CA ASP A 44 1.15 -6.32 -8.05
C ASP A 44 2.02 -6.89 -6.92
N ILE A 45 3.27 -7.29 -7.22
CA ILE A 45 4.24 -7.76 -6.22
C ILE A 45 4.51 -6.68 -5.16
N GLN A 46 4.67 -5.41 -5.56
CA GLN A 46 4.84 -4.32 -4.59
C GLN A 46 3.62 -4.16 -3.68
N THR A 47 2.42 -4.31 -4.23
CA THR A 47 1.17 -4.23 -3.48
C THR A 47 1.04 -5.39 -2.49
N GLU A 48 1.35 -6.61 -2.92
CA GLU A 48 1.34 -7.81 -2.07
C GLU A 48 2.38 -7.70 -0.95
N LEU A 49 3.61 -7.26 -1.26
CA LEU A 49 4.66 -7.05 -0.27
C LEU A 49 4.28 -5.96 0.75
N ALA A 50 3.63 -4.89 0.29
CA ALA A 50 3.10 -3.86 1.17
C ALA A 50 2.05 -4.44 2.13
N GLN A 51 1.15 -5.31 1.65
CA GLN A 51 0.15 -5.98 2.47
C GLN A 51 0.78 -6.98 3.47
N ALA A 52 1.73 -7.81 3.04
CA ALA A 52 2.43 -8.77 3.88
C ALA A 52 3.20 -8.11 5.04
N SER A 53 3.72 -6.90 4.81
CA SER A 53 4.39 -6.11 5.85
C SER A 53 3.48 -5.76 7.03
N PHE A 54 2.16 -5.77 6.82
CA PHE A 54 1.17 -5.53 7.88
C PHE A 54 0.70 -6.81 8.55
N THR A 55 0.80 -7.97 7.89
CA THR A 55 0.46 -9.28 8.48
C THR A 55 1.30 -9.60 9.72
N VAL A 56 2.53 -9.06 9.82
CA VAL A 56 3.37 -9.18 11.02
C VAL A 56 2.71 -8.57 12.27
N TYR A 57 1.79 -7.63 12.09
CA TYR A 57 1.02 -7.02 13.16
C TYR A 57 -0.32 -7.70 13.41
N ASP A 58 -0.78 -8.62 12.56
CA ASP A 58 -2.11 -9.20 12.70
C ASP A 58 -2.13 -10.24 13.83
N ASP A 59 -2.91 -9.96 14.87
CA ASP A 59 -3.04 -10.77 16.10
C ASP A 59 -1.73 -11.00 16.88
N THR A 60 -0.71 -10.17 16.65
CA THR A 60 0.56 -10.25 17.37
C THR A 60 0.57 -9.33 18.59
N THR A 61 1.34 -9.72 19.62
CA THR A 61 1.60 -8.86 20.78
C THR A 61 2.96 -8.20 20.64
N ILE A 62 2.98 -6.87 20.58
CA ILE A 62 4.20 -6.07 20.44
C ILE A 62 4.43 -5.20 21.69
N SER A 63 5.64 -4.71 21.88
CA SER A 63 5.96 -3.77 22.96
C SER A 63 5.49 -2.36 22.65
N GLY A 64 5.26 -1.54 23.68
CA GLY A 64 4.94 -0.12 23.50
C GLY A 64 6.02 0.66 22.75
N SER A 65 7.29 0.27 22.88
CA SER A 65 8.37 0.82 22.05
C SER A 65 8.20 0.51 20.55
N GLN A 66 7.66 -0.66 20.20
CA GLN A 66 7.32 -1.00 18.83
C GLN A 66 6.10 -0.20 18.33
N VAL A 67 5.12 0.08 19.20
CA VAL A 67 3.97 0.96 18.90
C VAL A 67 4.43 2.38 18.56
N THR A 68 5.26 3.00 19.42
CA THR A 68 5.75 4.37 19.17
C THR A 68 6.66 4.45 17.94
N ASN A 69 7.43 3.39 17.66
CA ASN A 69 8.20 3.27 16.42
C ASN A 69 7.30 3.15 15.18
N ALA A 70 6.22 2.37 15.25
CA ALA A 70 5.24 2.28 14.17
C ALA A 70 4.58 3.64 13.89
N LEU A 71 4.18 4.37 14.95
CA LEU A 71 3.66 5.73 14.83
C LEU A 71 4.63 6.67 14.11
N ARG A 72 5.93 6.59 14.42
CA ARG A 72 6.95 7.38 13.70
C ARG A 72 7.13 6.92 12.25
N LYS A 73 7.17 5.62 12.00
CA LYS A 73 7.42 5.03 10.67
C LYS A 73 6.33 5.38 9.67
N TYR A 74 5.07 5.39 10.11
CA TYR A 74 3.92 5.65 9.24
C TYR A 74 3.40 7.10 9.34
N LYS A 75 4.13 7.97 10.05
CA LYS A 75 3.81 9.40 10.11
C LYS A 75 3.88 10.02 8.71
N GLY A 76 2.79 10.65 8.28
CA GLY A 76 2.71 11.34 6.98
C GLY A 76 2.36 10.44 5.79
N LYS A 77 2.08 9.15 6.01
CA LYS A 77 1.47 8.30 4.99
C LYS A 77 0.01 8.74 4.81
N THR A 78 -0.34 9.17 3.60
CA THR A 78 -1.72 9.56 3.27
C THR A 78 -2.64 8.35 3.31
N GLN A 79 -3.89 8.56 3.72
CA GLN A 79 -4.93 7.52 3.77
C GLN A 79 -4.55 6.32 4.65
N PHE A 80 -3.76 6.56 5.70
CA PHE A 80 -3.32 5.53 6.62
C PHE A 80 -3.42 6.00 8.06
N GLY A 81 -4.05 5.18 8.89
CA GLY A 81 -4.34 5.49 10.29
C GLY A 81 -3.73 4.52 11.26
N ILE A 82 -3.27 5.01 12.41
CA ILE A 82 -2.93 4.15 13.55
C ILE A 82 -3.78 4.57 14.74
N GLN A 83 -4.56 3.64 15.29
CA GLN A 83 -5.26 3.84 16.55
C GLN A 83 -4.47 3.21 17.70
N VAL A 84 -4.27 3.94 18.79
CA VAL A 84 -3.67 3.41 20.02
C VAL A 84 -4.65 3.51 21.16
N LYS A 85 -5.02 2.37 21.76
CA LYS A 85 -5.83 2.25 22.97
C LYS A 85 -4.90 1.90 24.13
N THR A 86 -4.78 2.83 25.09
CA THR A 86 -3.96 2.65 26.28
C THR A 86 -4.85 2.28 27.47
N GLY A 87 -4.25 1.82 28.57
CA GLY A 87 -4.99 1.56 29.81
C GLY A 87 -5.64 2.81 30.42
N LYS A 88 -5.12 4.01 30.10
CA LYS A 88 -5.70 5.30 30.53
C LYS A 88 -6.75 5.84 29.54
N ASN A 89 -6.68 5.42 28.27
CA ASN A 89 -7.55 5.87 27.20
C ASN A 89 -8.09 4.67 26.41
N MET A 90 -9.20 4.11 26.90
CA MET A 90 -9.83 2.91 26.33
C MET A 90 -10.57 3.18 25.01
N THR A 91 -11.02 4.42 24.77
CA THR A 91 -11.60 4.81 23.47
C THR A 91 -10.53 4.87 22.38
N GLY A 92 -9.28 5.12 22.78
CA GLY A 92 -8.11 5.20 21.92
C GLY A 92 -7.98 6.53 21.21
N GLN A 93 -6.77 6.81 20.72
CA GLN A 93 -6.49 7.98 19.88
C GLN A 93 -5.99 7.54 18.50
N TRP A 94 -6.46 8.25 17.48
CA TRP A 94 -6.00 8.09 16.11
C TRP A 94 -4.82 9.01 15.82
N TYR A 95 -3.82 8.50 15.14
CA TYR A 95 -2.69 9.25 14.59
C TYR A 95 -2.63 9.03 13.07
N GLY A 96 -2.47 10.11 12.31
CA GLY A 96 -2.65 10.07 10.85
C GLY A 96 -4.13 10.13 10.49
N SER A 97 -4.61 9.31 9.56
CA SER A 97 -6.02 9.35 9.17
C SER A 97 -6.90 8.55 10.15
N THR A 98 -8.06 9.09 10.50
CA THR A 98 -9.10 8.38 11.27
C THR A 98 -9.83 7.40 10.36
N LEU A 99 -9.96 6.14 10.78
CA LEU A 99 -10.64 5.11 10.01
C LEU A 99 -11.98 4.73 10.64
N ASN A 100 -12.95 4.35 9.81
CA ASN A 100 -14.19 3.77 10.29
C ASN A 100 -13.96 2.33 10.74
N VAL A 101 -13.98 2.11 12.06
CA VAL A 101 -13.79 0.80 12.69
C VAL A 101 -15.04 0.35 13.46
N SER A 102 -16.20 0.91 13.13
CA SER A 102 -17.44 0.75 13.91
C SER A 102 -18.01 -0.67 13.84
N ASN A 103 -17.98 -1.29 12.65
CA ASN A 103 -18.44 -2.65 12.44
C ASN A 103 -17.68 -3.29 11.27
N ILE A 104 -17.07 -4.46 11.49
CA ILE A 104 -16.29 -5.21 10.49
C ILE A 104 -17.16 -5.64 9.29
N GLU A 105 -18.46 -5.84 9.50
CA GLU A 105 -19.39 -6.30 8.47
C GLU A 105 -19.93 -5.17 7.56
N ASN A 106 -19.62 -3.91 7.88
CA ASN A 106 -20.08 -2.77 7.10
C ASN A 106 -19.17 -2.56 5.87
N SER A 107 -19.75 -2.23 4.71
CA SER A 107 -19.01 -1.88 3.49
C SER A 107 -18.07 -0.68 3.67
N ASP A 108 -18.37 0.17 4.64
CA ASP A 108 -17.58 1.35 4.98
C ASP A 108 -16.47 1.07 5.99
N TYR A 109 -16.31 -0.17 6.48
CA TYR A 109 -15.21 -0.54 7.36
C TYR A 109 -13.87 -0.29 6.69
N GLY A 110 -12.94 0.31 7.43
CA GLY A 110 -11.62 0.69 6.92
C GLY A 110 -11.61 1.93 6.02
N SER A 111 -12.75 2.57 5.76
CA SER A 111 -12.79 3.83 5.02
C SER A 111 -12.09 4.95 5.80
N VAL A 112 -11.42 5.84 5.06
CA VAL A 112 -10.72 7.01 5.62
C VAL A 112 -11.72 8.15 5.80
N LEU A 113 -11.88 8.62 7.04
CA LEU A 113 -12.84 9.66 7.41
C LEU A 113 -12.22 11.05 7.36
N VAL A 114 -11.29 11.33 8.28
CA VAL A 114 -10.67 12.65 8.46
C VAL A 114 -9.25 12.50 8.99
N GLU A 115 -8.37 13.43 8.65
CA GLU A 115 -7.03 13.49 9.26
C GLU A 115 -7.14 13.84 10.74
N SER A 116 -6.49 13.06 11.59
CA SER A 116 -6.38 13.32 13.02
C SER A 116 -5.33 14.40 13.28
N SER A 117 -5.66 15.33 14.19
CA SER A 117 -4.73 16.34 14.70
C SER A 117 -3.90 15.86 15.90
N ALA A 118 -4.00 14.58 16.28
CA ALA A 118 -3.30 14.04 17.44
C ALA A 118 -1.77 14.10 17.28
N SER A 119 -1.11 14.57 18.33
CA SER A 119 0.34 14.67 18.36
C SER A 119 0.96 13.40 18.91
N ILE A 120 1.83 12.76 18.12
CA ILE A 120 2.63 11.61 18.59
C ILE A 120 3.45 11.98 19.84
N GLY A 121 3.77 13.26 20.06
CA GLY A 121 4.44 13.73 21.29
C GLY A 121 3.71 13.34 22.58
N ASN A 122 2.38 13.25 22.55
CA ASN A 122 1.57 12.88 23.71
C ASN A 122 1.82 11.43 24.15
N THR A 123 2.26 10.55 23.24
CA THR A 123 2.57 9.15 23.56
C THR A 123 3.80 8.98 24.46
N TRP A 124 4.64 10.01 24.55
CA TRP A 124 5.83 10.03 25.41
C TRP A 124 5.58 10.74 26.74
N ASN A 125 4.45 11.43 26.88
CA ASN A 125 4.13 12.21 28.07
C ASN A 125 3.35 11.34 29.07
N GLU A 126 4.01 10.93 30.15
CA GLU A 126 3.43 10.08 31.21
C GLU A 126 2.15 10.66 31.86
N ALA A 127 2.03 11.99 31.87
CA ALA A 127 0.84 12.68 32.37
C ALA A 127 -0.35 12.61 31.40
N SER A 128 -0.10 12.37 30.12
CA SER A 128 -1.15 12.22 29.11
C SER A 128 -1.88 10.89 29.26
N SER A 129 -3.18 10.89 28.95
CA SER A 129 -3.96 9.65 28.78
C SER A 129 -3.50 8.85 27.56
N GLU A 130 -2.80 9.49 26.62
CA GLU A 130 -2.22 8.89 25.42
C GLU A 130 -0.86 8.21 25.65
N TYR A 131 -0.34 8.27 26.88
CA TYR A 131 0.97 7.71 27.19
C TYR A 131 1.05 6.22 26.84
N VAL A 132 2.07 5.88 26.06
CA VAL A 132 2.39 4.50 25.69
C VAL A 132 3.56 4.05 26.54
N ASN A 133 3.30 3.16 27.50
CA ASN A 133 4.36 2.55 28.29
C ASN A 133 5.29 1.72 27.37
N PRO A 134 6.59 2.05 27.25
CA PRO A 134 7.52 1.32 26.37
C PRO A 134 7.63 -0.18 26.69
N SER A 135 7.48 -0.55 27.96
CA SER A 135 7.50 -1.93 28.46
C SER A 135 6.11 -2.59 28.46
N GLY A 136 5.06 -1.81 28.16
CA GLY A 136 3.69 -2.31 28.04
C GLY A 136 3.55 -3.24 26.83
N LYS A 137 2.63 -4.19 26.94
CA LYS A 137 2.27 -5.10 25.84
C LYS A 137 1.02 -4.59 25.14
N PHE A 138 1.05 -4.60 23.81
CA PHE A 138 -0.03 -4.13 22.96
C PHE A 138 -0.38 -5.23 21.96
N LYS A 139 -1.65 -5.61 21.92
CA LYS A 139 -2.22 -6.43 20.87
C LYS A 139 -2.38 -5.57 19.62
N ALA A 140 -1.82 -6.02 18.51
CA ALA A 140 -1.92 -5.36 17.23
C ALA A 140 -3.00 -6.03 16.36
N GLU A 141 -3.75 -5.22 15.63
CA GLU A 141 -4.82 -5.65 14.72
C GLU A 141 -4.72 -4.82 13.44
N VAL A 142 -4.92 -5.45 12.29
CA VAL A 142 -4.83 -4.79 10.98
C VAL A 142 -6.23 -4.41 10.50
N VAL A 143 -6.41 -3.15 10.08
CA VAL A 143 -7.66 -2.67 9.50
C VAL A 143 -7.54 -2.70 7.98
N LYS A 144 -8.44 -3.45 7.34
CA LYS A 144 -8.57 -3.55 5.88
C LYS A 144 -9.86 -2.90 5.44
N ASP A 145 -9.86 -2.28 4.27
CA ASP A 145 -11.10 -1.78 3.64
C ASP A 145 -11.85 -2.91 2.90
N SER A 146 -13.02 -2.57 2.37
CA SER A 146 -13.82 -3.46 1.52
C SER A 146 -13.13 -3.91 0.23
N SER A 147 -12.02 -3.27 -0.16
CA SER A 147 -11.16 -3.67 -1.28
C SER A 147 -10.00 -4.56 -0.85
N ASN A 148 -10.00 -5.05 0.40
CA ASN A 148 -8.95 -5.86 1.02
C ASN A 148 -7.58 -5.16 1.11
N VAL A 149 -7.56 -3.83 1.03
CA VAL A 149 -6.35 -3.01 1.15
C VAL A 149 -6.17 -2.62 2.61
N VAL A 150 -4.95 -2.77 3.13
CA VAL A 150 -4.63 -2.36 4.51
C VAL A 150 -4.64 -0.84 4.61
N ARG A 151 -5.56 -0.31 5.43
CA ARG A 151 -5.75 1.12 5.69
C ARG A 151 -5.21 1.56 7.05
N GLY A 152 -5.01 0.65 8.00
CA GLY A 152 -4.45 1.04 9.29
C GLY A 152 -4.11 -0.09 10.24
N LEU A 153 -3.65 0.31 11.42
CA LEU A 153 -3.31 -0.57 12.53
C LEU A 153 -4.02 -0.09 13.80
N ILE A 154 -4.53 -1.03 14.59
CA ILE A 154 -5.07 -0.76 15.92
C ILE A 154 -4.15 -1.45 16.94
N PHE A 155 -3.66 -0.70 17.91
CA PHE A 155 -2.88 -1.20 19.01
C PHE A 155 -3.69 -1.09 20.30
N THR A 156 -4.03 -2.23 20.90
CA THR A 156 -4.79 -2.29 22.16
C THR A 156 -3.90 -2.81 23.26
N GLN A 157 -3.70 -2.01 24.33
CA GLN A 157 -2.88 -2.44 25.45
C GLN A 157 -3.49 -3.68 26.12
N SER A 158 -2.75 -4.80 26.11
CA SER A 158 -3.13 -6.05 26.75
C SER A 158 -2.13 -6.31 27.87
N SER A 159 -2.57 -6.18 29.12
CA SER A 159 -1.78 -6.25 30.38
C SER A 159 -1.29 -4.91 30.92
N VAL A 160 -2.00 -4.44 31.96
CA VAL A 160 -1.39 -3.83 33.15
C VAL A 160 -1.54 -4.88 34.25
N ARG A 161 -0.46 -5.57 34.60
CA ARG A 161 -0.43 -6.36 35.82
C ARG A 161 0.92 -6.16 36.49
#